data_AF-A0A4P6ER97-F1
#
_entry.id   AF-A0A4P6ER97-F1
#
_cell.length_a   1.000
_cell.length_b   1.000
_cell.length_c   1.000
_cell.angle_alpha   90.00
_cell.angle_beta   90.00
_cell.angle_gamma   90.00
#
_symmetry.space_group_name_H-M   'P 1'
#
loop_
_entity.id
_entity.type
_entity.pdbx_description
1 polymer ?
#
loop_
_entity_poly.entity_id
_entity_poly.type
_entity_poly.pdbx_seq_one_letter_code
_entity_poly.pdbx_strand_id
1 'polypeptide(L)'
;MADPGFAVKVTPELKEKINQFMKDADFDTNKEWFEHVISLYETHLLKQSDGTKHYTDDLDSISHHLTRVQETIVHIIKKSSDSLIDQETTWKNRYEALEQQLQASEDARTALSNQLTETVAQAQQDKKELEQLRKQSHLHETLISTLSNSLKDKDSEIGNLRNERNQWNAINYPSEIHRLKEESLNLQQQLQKQQHEMTLMRMEYEHKLEIERLKASAAPSHHTTTRINPQENHYDTLDVTDADTQAPKKRGRPRKDTSLLTVSGLQQPSTEFIVQLESNEVAAPEDELAEELFDDQDPYIPETDEYLQDLQQEEQTDNDQQLENQSEDEPEQADKI
;
A
#
# COMPACT_ATOMS: atom_id res chain seq x y z
N MET A 1 117.16 -73.76 -32.66
CA MET A 1 116.99 -74.35 -31.32
C MET A 1 116.73 -73.20 -30.37
N ALA A 2 115.59 -73.25 -29.68
CA ALA A 2 115.14 -72.23 -28.74
C ALA A 2 115.94 -72.29 -27.44
N ASP A 3 116.19 -71.14 -26.81
CA ASP A 3 116.64 -71.05 -25.43
C ASP A 3 115.43 -70.71 -24.54
N PRO A 4 114.89 -71.66 -23.76
CA PRO A 4 113.69 -71.47 -22.96
C PRO A 4 114.05 -71.23 -21.49
N GLY A 5 113.84 -70.00 -21.01
CA GLY A 5 113.64 -69.77 -19.56
C GLY A 5 114.42 -68.60 -18.95
N PHE A 6 113.91 -67.38 -19.11
CA PHE A 6 114.20 -66.30 -18.17
C PHE A 6 113.39 -66.52 -16.88
N ALA A 7 113.93 -67.28 -15.93
CA ALA A 7 113.33 -67.47 -14.61
C ALA A 7 113.68 -66.28 -13.70
N VAL A 8 112.84 -65.24 -13.68
CA VAL A 8 112.93 -64.15 -12.71
C VAL A 8 112.52 -64.71 -11.34
N LYS A 9 113.40 -64.64 -10.33
CA LYS A 9 113.11 -65.11 -8.97
C LYS A 9 112.09 -64.18 -8.31
N VAL A 10 110.82 -64.58 -8.34
CA VAL A 10 109.74 -63.91 -7.61
C VAL A 10 109.86 -64.28 -6.13
N THR A 11 109.85 -63.29 -5.23
CA THR A 11 109.84 -63.54 -3.78
C THR A 11 108.58 -64.33 -3.38
N PRO A 12 108.67 -65.25 -2.39
CA PRO A 12 107.55 -66.10 -2.02
C PRO A 12 106.28 -65.32 -1.68
N GLU A 13 106.41 -64.21 -0.94
CA GLU A 13 105.31 -63.31 -0.59
C GLU A 13 104.63 -62.66 -1.80
N LEU A 14 105.39 -62.29 -2.82
CA LEU A 14 104.85 -61.69 -4.03
C LEU A 14 104.11 -62.74 -4.87
N LYS A 15 104.64 -63.96 -4.93
CA LYS A 15 103.97 -65.09 -5.59
C LYS A 15 102.65 -65.47 -4.90
N GLU A 16 102.63 -65.46 -3.57
CA GLU A 16 101.41 -65.70 -2.78
C GLU A 16 100.34 -64.64 -3.08
N LYS A 17 100.73 -63.35 -3.07
CA LYS A 17 99.82 -62.24 -3.37
C LYS A 17 99.29 -62.29 -4.80
N ILE A 18 100.13 -62.57 -5.79
CA ILE A 18 99.71 -62.67 -7.19
C ILE A 18 98.76 -63.86 -7.37
N ASN A 19 99.01 -65.00 -6.73
CA ASN A 19 98.07 -66.13 -6.75
C ASN A 19 96.74 -65.82 -6.07
N GLN A 20 96.73 -65.02 -5.00
CA GLN A 20 95.51 -64.57 -4.35
C GLN A 20 94.72 -63.61 -5.25
N PHE A 21 95.37 -62.61 -5.84
CA PHE A 21 94.74 -61.71 -6.82
C PHE A 21 94.24 -62.41 -8.08
N MET A 22 94.90 -63.48 -8.52
CA MET A 22 94.42 -64.32 -9.61
C MET A 22 93.15 -65.08 -9.24
N LYS A 23 93.04 -65.59 -8.01
CA LYS A 23 91.86 -66.32 -7.53
C LYS A 23 90.66 -65.40 -7.28
N ASP A 24 90.92 -64.17 -6.87
CA ASP A 24 89.88 -63.18 -6.58
C ASP A 24 89.37 -62.48 -7.86
N ALA A 25 90.03 -62.70 -9.01
CA ALA A 25 89.64 -62.16 -10.29
C ALA A 25 88.90 -63.22 -11.13
N ASP A 26 87.85 -62.82 -11.86
CA ASP A 26 86.97 -63.69 -12.66
C ASP A 26 87.61 -64.18 -13.99
N PHE A 27 88.87 -64.64 -13.97
CA PHE A 27 89.56 -65.16 -15.16
C PHE A 27 89.78 -66.67 -15.09
N ASP A 28 89.42 -67.37 -16.17
CA ASP A 28 89.46 -68.84 -16.24
C ASP A 28 90.89 -69.39 -16.35
N THR A 29 91.83 -68.60 -16.88
CA THR A 29 93.24 -69.01 -17.01
C THR A 29 94.22 -67.94 -16.52
N ASN A 30 95.36 -68.40 -15.98
CA ASN A 30 96.46 -67.50 -15.59
C ASN A 30 96.94 -66.63 -16.76
N LYS A 31 96.87 -67.17 -17.98
CA LYS A 31 97.26 -66.45 -19.19
C LYS A 31 96.34 -65.25 -19.45
N GLU A 32 95.03 -65.43 -19.36
CA GLU A 32 94.05 -64.34 -19.56
C GLU A 32 94.18 -63.26 -18.49
N TRP A 33 94.38 -63.66 -17.23
CA TRP A 33 94.66 -62.69 -16.16
C TRP A 33 95.94 -61.88 -16.45
N PHE A 34 97.02 -62.53 -16.87
CA PHE A 34 98.27 -61.85 -17.22
C PHE A 34 98.10 -60.94 -18.44
N GLU A 35 97.43 -61.39 -19.50
CA GLU A 35 97.13 -60.57 -20.69
C GLU A 35 96.26 -59.37 -20.33
N HIS A 36 95.30 -59.53 -19.41
CA HIS A 36 94.47 -58.44 -18.91
C HIS A 36 95.26 -57.42 -18.08
N VAL A 37 96.13 -57.88 -17.18
CA VAL A 37 97.00 -57.02 -16.37
C VAL A 37 98.01 -56.27 -17.25
N ILE A 38 98.59 -56.93 -18.25
CA ILE A 38 99.47 -56.29 -19.24
C ILE A 38 98.70 -55.26 -20.05
N SER A 39 97.51 -55.60 -20.54
CA SER A 39 96.66 -54.66 -21.28
C SER A 39 96.28 -53.43 -20.44
N LEU A 40 95.95 -53.63 -19.16
CA LEU A 40 95.69 -52.55 -18.20
C LEU A 40 96.93 -51.67 -17.98
N TYR A 41 98.09 -52.30 -17.81
CA TYR A 41 99.36 -51.59 -17.65
C TYR A 41 99.73 -50.79 -18.90
N GLU A 42 99.61 -51.38 -20.09
CA GLU A 42 99.85 -50.71 -21.37
C GLU A 42 98.87 -49.56 -21.58
N THR A 43 97.59 -49.74 -21.23
CA THR A 43 96.59 -48.66 -21.27
C THR A 43 96.92 -47.55 -20.28
N HIS A 44 97.43 -47.90 -19.09
CA HIS A 44 97.86 -46.92 -18.08
C HIS A 44 99.12 -46.16 -18.52
N LEU A 45 100.08 -46.86 -19.12
CA LEU A 45 101.30 -46.28 -19.68
C LEU A 45 100.97 -45.37 -20.87
N LEU A 46 100.05 -45.79 -21.73
CA LEU A 46 99.52 -44.99 -22.83
C LEU A 46 98.81 -43.75 -22.31
N LYS A 47 98.06 -43.82 -21.21
CA LYS A 47 97.43 -42.63 -20.58
C LYS A 47 98.44 -41.68 -19.93
N GLN A 48 99.62 -42.16 -19.54
CA GLN A 48 100.69 -41.35 -18.93
C GLN A 48 101.72 -40.82 -19.93
N SER A 49 101.67 -41.25 -21.20
CA SER A 49 102.55 -40.72 -22.24
C SER A 49 102.21 -39.26 -22.55
N ASP A 50 103.23 -38.40 -22.70
CA ASP A 50 103.06 -36.95 -22.90
C ASP A 50 102.16 -36.58 -24.11
N GLY A 51 102.00 -37.48 -25.08
CA GLY A 51 101.18 -37.26 -26.27
C GLY A 51 99.67 -37.47 -26.08
N THR A 52 99.23 -38.17 -25.03
CA THR A 52 97.81 -38.53 -24.81
C THR A 52 97.14 -37.79 -23.66
N LYS A 53 97.93 -37.14 -22.80
CA LYS A 53 97.45 -36.36 -21.65
C LYS A 53 96.43 -35.28 -22.04
N HIS A 54 96.61 -34.65 -23.19
CA HIS A 54 95.67 -33.67 -23.74
C HIS A 54 94.27 -34.27 -24.01
N TYR A 55 94.18 -35.52 -24.47
CA TYR A 55 92.88 -36.17 -24.69
C TYR A 55 92.16 -36.52 -23.38
N THR A 56 92.89 -36.87 -22.32
CA THR A 56 92.29 -37.06 -20.99
C THR A 56 91.77 -35.75 -20.41
N ASP A 57 92.53 -34.65 -20.55
CA ASP A 57 92.09 -33.33 -20.12
C ASP A 57 90.85 -32.85 -20.91
N ASP A 58 90.82 -33.11 -22.23
CA ASP A 58 89.65 -32.82 -23.08
C ASP A 58 88.43 -33.65 -22.68
N LEU A 59 88.60 -34.95 -22.38
CA LEU A 59 87.51 -35.81 -21.93
C LEU A 59 86.95 -35.37 -20.58
N ASP A 60 87.81 -34.96 -19.64
CA ASP A 60 87.39 -34.41 -18.35
C ASP A 60 86.66 -33.07 -18.53
N SER A 61 87.14 -32.21 -19.43
CA SER A 61 86.46 -30.96 -19.80
C SER A 61 85.07 -31.21 -20.40
N ILE A 62 84.97 -32.15 -21.36
CA ILE A 62 83.69 -32.55 -21.97
C ILE A 62 82.75 -33.12 -20.91
N SER A 63 83.24 -33.97 -20.01
CA SER A 63 82.45 -34.53 -18.91
C SER A 63 81.89 -33.42 -18.01
N HIS A 64 82.73 -32.45 -17.62
CA HIS A 64 82.30 -31.30 -16.83
C HIS A 64 81.23 -30.46 -17.54
N HIS A 65 81.41 -30.19 -18.84
CA HIS A 65 80.42 -29.47 -19.63
C HIS A 65 79.10 -30.24 -19.75
N LEU A 66 79.15 -31.57 -19.91
CA LEU A 66 77.97 -32.42 -19.97
C LEU A 66 77.18 -32.36 -18.65
N THR A 67 77.87 -32.46 -17.50
CA THR A 67 77.24 -32.32 -16.17
C THR A 67 76.57 -30.96 -16.02
N ARG A 68 77.25 -29.87 -16.40
CA ARG A 68 76.68 -28.52 -16.31
C ARG A 68 75.46 -28.33 -17.20
N VAL A 69 75.46 -28.91 -18.41
CA VAL A 69 74.29 -28.92 -19.30
C VAL A 69 73.14 -29.69 -18.66
N GLN A 70 73.41 -30.86 -18.09
CA GLN A 70 72.40 -31.67 -17.40
C GLN A 70 71.80 -30.92 -16.20
N GLU A 71 72.62 -30.28 -15.37
CA GLU A 71 72.16 -29.43 -14.26
C GLU A 71 71.30 -28.26 -14.74
N THR A 72 71.68 -27.63 -15.85
CA THR A 72 70.92 -26.52 -16.45
C THR A 72 69.56 -27.00 -16.95
N ILE A 73 69.49 -28.17 -17.61
CA ILE A 73 68.24 -28.78 -18.06
C ILE A 73 67.34 -29.10 -16.86
N VAL A 74 67.88 -29.72 -15.81
CA VAL A 74 67.12 -30.02 -14.58
C VAL A 74 66.58 -28.74 -13.96
N HIS A 75 67.38 -27.68 -13.90
CA HIS A 75 66.94 -26.39 -13.38
C HIS A 75 65.81 -25.76 -14.23
N ILE A 76 65.91 -25.81 -15.56
CA ILE A 76 64.86 -25.30 -16.47
C ILE A 76 63.57 -26.10 -16.29
N ILE A 77 63.65 -27.42 -16.22
CA ILE A 77 62.49 -28.29 -15.99
C ILE A 77 61.84 -27.95 -14.65
N LYS A 78 62.64 -27.81 -13.58
CA LYS A 78 62.13 -27.46 -12.26
C LYS A 78 61.44 -26.11 -12.26
N LYS A 79 62.08 -25.08 -12.82
CA LYS A 79 61.50 -23.74 -12.92
C LYS A 79 60.19 -23.73 -13.72
N SER A 80 60.13 -24.50 -14.82
CA SER A 80 58.91 -24.65 -15.61
C SER A 80 57.80 -25.36 -14.83
N SER A 81 58.15 -26.40 -14.06
CA SER A 81 57.21 -27.13 -13.21
C SER A 81 56.64 -26.23 -12.12
N ASP A 82 57.49 -25.47 -11.43
CA ASP A 82 57.07 -24.55 -10.37
C ASP A 82 56.14 -23.47 -10.94
N SER A 83 56.46 -22.92 -12.12
CA SER A 83 55.61 -21.93 -12.79
C SER A 83 54.24 -22.48 -13.21
N LEU A 84 54.14 -23.77 -13.57
CA LEU A 84 52.86 -24.39 -13.89
C LEU A 84 52.00 -24.61 -12.64
N ILE A 85 52.61 -25.00 -11.52
CA ILE A 85 51.93 -25.15 -10.23
C ILE A 85 51.39 -23.79 -9.75
N ASP A 86 52.18 -22.73 -9.88
CA ASP A 86 51.73 -21.36 -9.54
C ASP A 86 50.58 -20.90 -10.43
N GLN A 87 50.60 -21.23 -11.72
CA GLN A 87 49.45 -20.95 -12.59
C GLN A 87 48.22 -21.74 -12.18
N GLU A 88 48.35 -23.06 -11.96
CA GLU A 88 47.24 -23.93 -11.56
C GLU A 88 46.57 -23.43 -10.27
N THR A 89 47.35 -23.06 -9.26
CA THR A 89 46.84 -22.49 -8.01
C THR A 89 46.14 -21.15 -8.24
N THR A 90 46.68 -20.28 -9.10
CA THR A 90 46.04 -19.01 -9.46
C THR A 90 44.71 -19.22 -10.17
N TRP A 91 44.65 -20.17 -11.13
CA TRP A 91 43.41 -20.51 -11.83
C TRP A 91 42.36 -21.10 -10.89
N LYS A 92 42.79 -21.97 -9.98
CA LYS A 92 41.90 -22.56 -8.97
C LYS A 92 41.30 -21.49 -8.06
N ASN A 93 42.12 -20.58 -7.54
CA ASN A 93 41.64 -19.48 -6.70
C ASN A 93 40.68 -18.55 -7.46
N ARG A 94 40.94 -18.26 -8.73
CA ARG A 94 40.03 -17.47 -9.58
C ARG A 94 38.71 -18.18 -9.83
N TYR A 95 38.75 -19.49 -10.07
CA TYR A 95 37.55 -20.30 -10.27
C TYR A 95 36.69 -20.30 -9.00
N GLU A 96 37.30 -20.56 -7.83
CA GLU A 96 36.58 -20.53 -6.54
C GLU A 96 35.97 -19.14 -6.27
N ALA A 97 36.67 -18.05 -6.60
CA ALA A 97 36.15 -16.70 -6.47
C ALA A 97 34.94 -16.43 -7.40
N LEU A 98 35.01 -16.89 -8.65
CA LEU A 98 33.91 -16.78 -9.61
C LEU A 98 32.69 -17.60 -9.17
N GLU A 99 32.90 -18.80 -8.64
CA GLU A 99 31.83 -19.65 -8.11
C GLU A 99 31.14 -19.00 -6.91
N GLN A 100 31.90 -18.40 -6.00
CA GLN A 100 31.35 -17.61 -4.89
C GLN A 100 30.57 -16.39 -5.37
N GLN A 101 31.08 -15.68 -6.39
CA GLN A 101 30.40 -14.52 -6.96
C GLN A 101 29.09 -14.92 -7.65
N LEU A 102 29.08 -16.05 -8.36
CA LEU A 102 27.88 -16.59 -8.99
C LEU A 102 26.82 -16.95 -7.93
N GLN A 103 27.22 -17.66 -6.87
CA GLN A 103 26.32 -18.01 -5.78
C GLN A 103 25.71 -16.76 -5.11
N ALA A 104 26.54 -15.76 -4.80
CA ALA A 104 26.07 -14.51 -4.23
C ALA A 104 25.09 -13.77 -5.17
N SER A 105 25.34 -13.80 -6.48
CA SER A 105 24.43 -13.24 -7.49
C SER A 105 23.10 -14.00 -7.56
N GLU A 106 23.11 -15.33 -7.45
CA GLU A 106 21.90 -16.15 -7.44
C GLU A 106 21.05 -15.92 -6.19
N ASP A 107 21.70 -15.82 -5.02
CA ASP A 107 21.04 -15.50 -3.76
C ASP A 107 20.39 -14.11 -3.83
N ALA A 108 21.12 -13.11 -4.34
CA ALA A 108 20.61 -11.75 -4.56
C ALA A 108 19.43 -11.73 -5.53
N ARG A 109 19.52 -12.45 -6.66
CA ARG A 109 18.43 -12.58 -7.64
C ARG A 109 17.19 -13.20 -6.99
N THR A 110 17.36 -14.23 -6.18
CA THR A 110 16.26 -14.91 -5.49
C THR A 110 15.60 -14.01 -4.45
N ALA A 111 16.40 -13.27 -3.68
CA ALA A 111 15.89 -12.28 -2.72
C ALA A 111 15.08 -11.18 -3.40
N LEU A 112 15.60 -10.60 -4.50
CA LEU A 112 14.89 -9.59 -5.29
C LEU A 112 13.60 -10.14 -5.91
N SER A 113 13.63 -11.37 -6.41
CA SER A 113 12.44 -12.04 -6.95
C SER A 113 11.34 -12.19 -5.89
N ASN A 114 11.71 -12.53 -4.65
CA ASN A 114 10.74 -12.65 -3.55
C ASN A 114 10.20 -11.28 -3.11
N GLN A 115 11.04 -10.24 -3.08
CA GLN A 115 10.57 -8.88 -2.80
C GLN A 115 9.61 -8.37 -3.87
N LEU A 116 9.86 -8.69 -5.14
CA LEU A 116 8.99 -8.30 -6.24
C LEU A 116 7.62 -8.97 -6.12
N THR A 117 7.57 -10.27 -5.81
CA THR A 117 6.29 -10.97 -5.64
C THR A 117 5.50 -10.46 -4.44
N GLU A 118 6.16 -10.15 -3.32
CA GLU A 118 5.54 -9.54 -2.15
C GLU A 118 5.00 -8.14 -2.46
N THR A 119 5.79 -7.31 -3.14
CA THR A 119 5.38 -5.95 -3.53
C THR A 119 4.18 -5.96 -4.48
N VAL A 120 4.16 -6.90 -5.45
CA VAL A 120 3.02 -7.09 -6.35
C VAL A 120 1.77 -7.51 -5.58
N ALA A 121 1.89 -8.42 -4.61
CA ALA A 121 0.78 -8.84 -3.77
C ALA A 121 0.22 -7.67 -2.94
N GLN A 122 1.10 -6.86 -2.34
CA GLN A 122 0.69 -5.67 -1.58
C GLN A 122 -0.01 -4.64 -2.48
N ALA A 123 0.53 -4.35 -3.67
CA ALA A 123 -0.08 -3.42 -4.62
C ALA A 123 -1.49 -3.88 -5.06
N GLN A 124 -1.69 -5.20 -5.23
CA GLN A 124 -3.00 -5.76 -5.53
C GLN A 124 -3.97 -5.63 -4.36
N GLN A 125 -3.50 -5.76 -3.11
CA GLN A 125 -4.32 -5.53 -1.93
C GLN A 125 -4.73 -4.05 -1.84
N ASP A 126 -3.78 -3.12 -1.95
CA ASP A 126 -4.03 -1.68 -1.88
C ASP A 126 -5.02 -1.23 -2.96
N LYS A 127 -4.92 -1.80 -4.17
CA LYS A 127 -5.87 -1.55 -5.26
C LYS A 127 -7.30 -1.95 -4.86
N LYS A 128 -7.48 -3.11 -4.23
CA LYS A 128 -8.81 -3.57 -3.77
C LYS A 128 -9.36 -2.66 -2.67
N GLU A 129 -8.54 -2.25 -1.72
CA GLU A 129 -8.92 -1.32 -0.66
C GLU A 129 -9.33 0.05 -1.23
N LEU A 130 -8.58 0.55 -2.21
CA LEU A 130 -8.86 1.81 -2.88
C LEU A 130 -10.17 1.77 -3.67
N GLU A 131 -10.47 0.65 -4.35
CA GLU A 131 -11.75 0.44 -5.00
C GLU A 131 -12.92 0.42 -4.00
N GLN A 132 -12.73 -0.19 -2.83
CA GLN A 132 -13.75 -0.17 -1.77
C GLN A 132 -13.97 1.24 -1.22
N LEU A 133 -12.90 2.00 -0.98
CA LEU A 133 -12.99 3.41 -0.55
C LEU A 133 -13.69 4.28 -1.59
N ARG A 134 -13.41 4.08 -2.88
CA ARG A 134 -14.12 4.77 -3.97
C ARG A 134 -15.63 4.48 -3.94
N LYS A 135 -16.02 3.22 -3.75
CA LYS A 135 -17.44 2.83 -3.63
C LYS A 135 -18.10 3.51 -2.42
N GLN A 136 -17.42 3.56 -1.28
CA GLN A 136 -17.92 4.26 -0.09
C GLN A 136 -18.05 5.77 -0.32
N SER A 137 -17.05 6.40 -0.95
CA SER A 137 -17.09 7.83 -1.28
C SER A 137 -18.30 8.16 -2.16
N HIS A 138 -18.53 7.37 -3.21
CA HIS A 138 -19.67 7.55 -4.11
C HIS A 138 -21.02 7.41 -3.38
N LEU A 139 -21.12 6.45 -2.45
CA LEU A 139 -22.31 6.29 -1.62
C LEU A 139 -22.55 7.51 -0.72
N HIS A 140 -21.48 8.06 -0.12
CA HIS A 140 -21.57 9.28 0.69
C HIS A 140 -21.93 10.50 -0.14
N GLU A 141 -21.38 10.68 -1.34
CA GLU A 141 -21.76 11.75 -2.27
C GLU A 141 -23.25 11.69 -2.62
N THR A 142 -23.75 10.47 -2.92
CA THR A 142 -25.17 10.24 -3.20
C THR A 142 -26.03 10.59 -1.99
N LEU A 143 -25.63 10.18 -0.78
CA LEU A 143 -26.33 10.51 0.45
C LEU A 143 -26.35 12.02 0.73
N ILE A 144 -25.22 12.70 0.54
CA ILE A 144 -25.12 14.16 0.71
C ILE A 144 -26.04 14.87 -0.29
N SER A 145 -26.05 14.44 -1.55
CA SER A 145 -26.91 14.99 -2.60
C SER A 145 -28.40 14.83 -2.26
N THR A 146 -28.81 13.62 -1.83
CA THR A 146 -30.20 13.35 -1.44
C THR A 146 -30.64 14.15 -0.22
N LEU A 147 -29.80 14.25 0.82
CA LEU A 147 -30.07 15.07 2.00
C LEU A 147 -30.14 16.56 1.66
N SER A 148 -29.26 17.06 0.80
CA SER A 148 -29.25 18.45 0.35
C SER A 148 -30.54 18.81 -0.40
N ASN A 149 -31.00 17.93 -1.31
CA ASN A 149 -32.27 18.12 -2.02
C ASN A 149 -33.46 18.11 -1.05
N SER A 150 -33.50 17.16 -0.13
CA SER A 150 -34.55 17.09 0.90
C SER A 150 -34.58 18.34 1.79
N LEU A 151 -33.42 18.85 2.19
CA LEU A 151 -33.31 20.09 2.97
C LEU A 151 -33.89 21.27 2.18
N LYS A 152 -33.53 21.40 0.89
CA LYS A 152 -34.02 22.46 0.01
C LYS A 152 -35.54 22.40 -0.17
N ASP A 153 -36.10 21.20 -0.31
CA ASP A 153 -37.54 21.00 -0.40
C ASP A 153 -38.24 21.43 0.89
N LYS A 154 -37.67 21.08 2.06
CA LYS A 154 -38.18 21.50 3.37
C LYS A 154 -38.07 23.00 3.62
N ASP A 155 -36.97 23.63 3.22
CA ASP A 155 -36.83 25.08 3.31
C ASP A 155 -37.85 25.81 2.43
N SER A 156 -38.13 25.25 1.24
CA SER A 156 -39.17 25.77 0.34
C SER A 156 -40.57 25.62 0.94
N GLU A 157 -40.87 24.46 1.54
CA GLU A 157 -42.12 24.21 2.27
C GLU A 157 -42.30 25.18 3.45
N ILE A 158 -41.25 25.38 4.26
CA ILE A 158 -41.25 26.36 5.36
C ILE A 158 -41.46 27.78 4.82
N GLY A 159 -40.83 28.14 3.70
CA GLY A 159 -41.02 29.42 3.03
C GLY A 159 -42.49 29.65 2.65
N ASN A 160 -43.13 28.64 2.06
CA ASN A 160 -44.55 28.68 1.69
C ASN A 160 -45.45 28.85 2.91
N LEU A 161 -45.25 28.05 3.96
CA LEU A 161 -46.02 28.15 5.20
C LEU A 161 -45.85 29.50 5.89
N ARG A 162 -44.63 30.07 5.87
CA ARG A 162 -44.38 31.44 6.36
C ARG A 162 -45.17 32.48 5.56
N ASN A 163 -45.19 32.35 4.23
CA ASN A 163 -45.94 33.24 3.36
C ASN A 163 -47.45 33.16 3.62
N GLU A 164 -48.01 31.95 3.71
CA GLU A 164 -49.41 31.74 4.06
C GLU A 164 -49.75 32.35 5.42
N ARG A 165 -48.94 32.06 6.45
CA ARG A 165 -49.11 32.63 7.78
C ARG A 165 -49.07 34.15 7.77
N ASN A 166 -48.21 34.76 6.95
CA ASN A 166 -48.14 36.20 6.81
C ASN A 166 -49.37 36.77 6.07
N GLN A 167 -49.88 36.10 5.05
CA GLN A 167 -51.13 36.49 4.37
C GLN A 167 -52.33 36.45 5.33
N TRP A 168 -52.46 35.38 6.12
CA TRP A 168 -53.51 35.27 7.14
C TRP A 168 -53.44 36.41 8.15
N ASN A 169 -52.25 36.73 8.66
CA ASN A 169 -52.06 37.79 9.65
C ASN A 169 -52.21 39.20 9.10
N ALA A 170 -51.76 39.45 7.87
CA ALA A 170 -51.75 40.80 7.30
C ALA A 170 -53.08 41.18 6.64
N ILE A 171 -53.74 40.23 5.97
CA ILE A 171 -54.90 40.51 5.12
C ILE A 171 -56.15 39.87 5.69
N ASN A 172 -56.15 38.55 5.88
CA ASN A 172 -57.40 37.82 6.13
C ASN A 172 -57.96 38.10 7.53
N TYR A 173 -57.14 37.99 8.60
CA TYR A 173 -57.62 38.23 9.97
C TYR A 173 -58.07 39.68 10.18
N PRO A 174 -57.30 40.73 9.79
CA PRO A 174 -57.76 42.11 9.98
C PRO A 174 -59.03 42.42 9.20
N SER A 175 -59.15 41.91 7.98
CA SER A 175 -60.35 42.12 7.15
C SER A 175 -61.58 41.45 7.76
N GLU A 176 -61.45 40.20 8.23
CA GLU A 176 -62.55 39.49 8.87
C GLU A 176 -62.94 40.12 10.21
N ILE A 177 -61.96 40.55 11.01
CA ILE A 177 -62.22 41.31 12.25
C ILE A 177 -62.94 42.61 11.93
N HIS A 178 -62.56 43.33 10.87
CA HIS A 178 -63.23 44.56 10.47
C HIS A 178 -64.67 44.29 10.03
N ARG A 179 -64.89 43.27 9.19
CA ARG A 179 -66.22 42.83 8.74
C ARG A 179 -67.13 42.48 9.91
N LEU A 180 -66.65 41.67 10.86
CA LEU A 180 -67.41 41.26 12.05
C LEU A 180 -67.70 42.46 12.97
N LYS A 181 -66.77 43.41 13.10
CA LYS A 181 -67.00 44.65 13.87
C LYS A 181 -68.08 45.52 13.24
N GLU A 182 -68.08 45.66 11.92
CA GLU A 182 -69.09 46.42 11.19
C GLU A 182 -70.47 45.77 11.31
N GLU A 183 -70.55 44.44 11.15
CA GLU A 183 -71.77 43.66 11.34
C GLU A 183 -72.32 43.79 12.77
N SER A 184 -71.45 43.68 13.78
CA SER A 184 -71.81 43.88 15.18
C SER A 184 -72.34 45.28 15.46
N LEU A 185 -71.74 46.32 14.87
CA LEU A 185 -72.18 47.71 15.02
C LEU A 185 -73.57 47.93 14.40
N ASN A 186 -73.80 47.39 13.20
CA ASN A 186 -75.09 47.49 12.52
C ASN A 186 -76.20 46.79 13.33
N LEU A 187 -75.95 45.58 13.82
CA LEU A 187 -76.88 44.87 14.69
C LEU A 187 -77.17 45.65 15.98
N GLN A 188 -76.17 46.28 16.58
CA GLN A 188 -76.35 47.12 17.76
C GLN A 188 -77.23 48.35 17.47
N GLN A 189 -77.05 49.00 16.31
CA GLN A 189 -77.89 50.12 15.89
C GLN A 189 -79.34 49.69 15.63
N GLN A 190 -79.54 48.54 14.99
CA GLN A 190 -80.89 47.98 14.77
C GLN A 190 -81.58 47.67 16.10
N LEU A 191 -80.86 47.09 17.06
CA LEU A 191 -81.38 46.82 18.40
C LEU A 191 -81.80 48.11 19.10
N GLN A 192 -80.97 49.16 19.07
CA GLN A 192 -81.32 50.46 19.65
C GLN A 192 -82.57 51.06 19.00
N LYS A 193 -82.68 50.97 17.68
CA LYS A 193 -83.87 51.44 16.94
C LYS A 193 -85.13 50.71 17.38
N GLN A 194 -85.08 49.38 17.46
CA GLN A 194 -86.23 48.57 17.92
C GLN A 194 -86.59 48.86 19.38
N GLN A 195 -85.61 49.09 20.26
CA GLN A 195 -85.86 49.50 21.65
C GLN A 195 -86.56 50.86 21.73
N HIS A 196 -86.13 51.82 20.90
CA HIS A 196 -86.78 53.13 20.82
C HIS A 196 -88.21 53.02 20.29
N GLU A 197 -88.43 52.26 19.22
CA GLU A 197 -89.77 51.98 18.67
C GLU A 197 -90.67 51.30 19.72
N MET A 198 -90.15 50.34 20.47
CA MET A 198 -90.88 49.69 21.57
C MET A 198 -91.27 50.68 22.67
N THR A 199 -90.39 51.63 22.99
CA THR A 199 -90.65 52.68 23.99
C THR A 199 -91.71 53.67 23.51
N LEU A 200 -91.65 54.11 22.25
CA LEU A 200 -92.68 54.95 21.63
C LEU A 200 -94.04 54.24 21.65
N MET A 201 -94.10 52.98 21.23
CA MET A 201 -95.32 52.17 21.26
C MET A 201 -95.87 52.02 22.68
N ARG A 202 -95.00 51.86 23.69
CA ARG A 202 -95.40 51.83 25.10
C ARG A 202 -96.00 53.16 25.55
N MET A 203 -95.36 54.29 25.23
CA MET A 203 -95.88 55.62 25.57
C MET A 203 -97.21 55.92 24.85
N GLU A 204 -97.36 55.55 23.59
CA GLU A 204 -98.62 55.68 22.86
C GLU A 204 -99.73 54.83 23.47
N TYR A 205 -99.40 53.61 23.88
CA TYR A 205 -100.34 52.72 24.57
C TYR A 205 -100.76 53.31 25.92
N GLU A 206 -99.81 53.76 26.75
CA GLU A 206 -100.08 54.42 28.03
C GLU A 206 -100.93 55.69 27.86
N HIS A 207 -100.61 56.52 26.87
CA HIS A 207 -101.38 57.72 26.55
C HIS A 207 -102.82 57.39 26.12
N LYS A 208 -103.02 56.38 25.27
CA LYS A 208 -104.36 55.90 24.90
C LYS A 208 -105.15 55.41 26.13
N LEU A 209 -104.48 54.69 27.03
CA LEU A 209 -105.08 54.17 28.26
C LEU A 209 -105.48 55.30 29.21
N GLU A 210 -104.68 56.35 29.29
CA GLU A 210 -104.98 57.55 30.08
C GLU A 210 -106.13 58.36 29.49
N ILE A 211 -106.20 58.51 28.16
CA ILE A 211 -107.37 59.12 27.50
C ILE A 211 -108.65 58.36 27.85
N GLU A 212 -108.63 57.02 27.81
CA GLU A 212 -109.79 56.22 28.18
C GLU A 212 -110.16 56.36 29.67
N ARG A 213 -109.17 56.45 30.57
CA ARG A 213 -109.42 56.76 32.00
C ARG A 213 -110.02 58.14 32.19
N LEU A 214 -109.51 59.16 31.51
CA LEU A 214 -110.02 60.52 31.59
C LEU A 214 -111.45 60.64 31.03
N LYS A 215 -111.76 59.94 29.93
CA LYS A 215 -113.13 59.78 29.41
C LYS A 215 -114.05 59.11 30.43
N ALA A 216 -113.58 58.07 31.12
CA ALA A 216 -114.34 57.43 32.18
C ALA A 216 -114.56 58.36 33.40
N SER A 217 -113.64 59.30 33.67
CA SER A 217 -113.74 60.28 34.77
C SER A 217 -114.59 61.52 34.45
N ALA A 218 -114.87 61.82 33.17
CA ALA A 218 -115.67 62.98 32.74
C ALA A 218 -117.17 62.67 32.57
N ALA A 219 -117.58 61.43 32.79
CA ALA A 219 -118.98 61.02 32.86
C ALA A 219 -119.54 61.22 34.29
N PRO A 220 -120.85 61.52 34.48
CA PRO A 220 -121.43 61.67 35.82
C PRO A 220 -121.28 60.37 36.61
N SER A 221 -120.88 60.52 37.88
CA SER A 221 -120.66 59.42 38.81
C SER A 221 -121.86 58.47 38.88
N HIS A 222 -121.65 57.21 38.56
CA HIS A 222 -122.32 56.12 39.27
C HIS A 222 -121.25 55.32 40.01
N HIS A 223 -121.21 55.55 41.33
CA HIS A 223 -120.62 54.62 42.27
C HIS A 223 -121.28 53.25 42.11
N THR A 224 -120.47 52.23 41.83
CA THR A 224 -120.74 50.90 42.34
C THR A 224 -119.46 50.29 42.85
N THR A 225 -119.34 50.35 44.18
CA THR A 225 -118.42 49.61 45.02
C THR A 225 -118.64 48.11 44.83
N THR A 226 -117.61 47.37 44.42
CA THR A 226 -117.49 45.95 44.77
C THR A 226 -116.07 45.66 45.26
N ARG A 227 -115.97 45.56 46.58
CA ARG A 227 -114.90 44.95 47.39
C ARG A 227 -115.23 43.45 47.44
N ILE A 228 -114.34 42.51 47.13
CA ILE A 228 -113.48 41.79 48.09
C ILE A 228 -112.50 40.87 47.30
N ASN A 229 -111.28 40.83 47.83
CA ASN A 229 -110.02 40.10 47.56
C ASN A 229 -110.10 38.59 47.95
N PRO A 230 -109.01 37.78 48.08
CA PRO A 230 -107.73 37.65 47.35
C PRO A 230 -107.40 36.18 46.96
N GLN A 231 -106.36 35.94 46.14
CA GLN A 231 -105.49 34.78 46.33
C GLN A 231 -104.05 35.04 45.82
N GLU A 232 -103.17 35.32 46.78
CA GLU A 232 -101.84 34.71 47.01
C GLU A 232 -101.65 33.32 46.35
N ASN A 233 -100.50 32.79 45.92
CA ASN A 233 -99.05 33.01 45.99
C ASN A 233 -98.46 32.27 44.76
N HIS A 234 -97.34 32.68 44.15
CA HIS A 234 -96.02 32.27 44.62
C HIS A 234 -94.92 33.23 44.14
N TYR A 235 -94.14 33.69 45.11
CA TYR A 235 -92.78 34.16 44.94
C TYR A 235 -91.90 32.97 44.52
N ASP A 236 -90.93 33.22 43.63
CA ASP A 236 -89.54 33.07 44.05
C ASP A 236 -88.68 34.21 43.49
N THR A 237 -87.92 34.79 44.41
CA THR A 237 -86.94 35.86 44.22
C THR A 237 -85.58 35.25 44.48
N LEU A 238 -84.53 35.84 43.89
CA LEU A 238 -83.09 35.81 44.21
C LEU A 238 -82.32 35.52 42.90
N ASP A 239 -81.32 36.29 42.47
CA ASP A 239 -80.64 37.38 43.14
C ASP A 239 -79.97 38.28 42.10
N VAL A 240 -79.86 39.56 42.46
CA VAL A 240 -79.07 40.56 41.76
C VAL A 240 -77.61 40.32 42.09
N THR A 241 -76.73 40.30 41.09
CA THR A 241 -75.45 41.03 41.22
C THR A 241 -75.09 41.66 39.88
N ASP A 242 -75.28 42.97 39.83
CA ASP A 242 -74.42 43.86 39.06
C ASP A 242 -72.96 43.64 39.47
N ALA A 243 -72.08 43.47 38.48
CA ALA A 243 -70.69 43.91 38.60
C ALA A 243 -70.10 44.14 37.20
N ASP A 244 -69.95 45.42 36.91
CA ASP A 244 -69.07 46.07 35.96
C ASP A 244 -67.92 45.24 35.36
N THR A 245 -67.85 45.36 34.04
CA THR A 245 -66.69 45.66 33.21
C THR A 245 -65.37 45.92 33.97
N GLN A 246 -64.33 45.09 33.78
CA GLN A 246 -62.94 45.57 33.58
C GLN A 246 -62.11 44.63 32.69
N ALA A 247 -61.28 45.29 31.89
CA ALA A 247 -60.40 44.85 30.81
C ALA A 247 -59.33 43.79 31.17
N PRO A 248 -58.75 43.11 30.16
CA PRO A 248 -57.73 42.09 30.35
C PRO A 248 -56.37 42.69 30.75
N LYS A 249 -55.83 42.26 31.89
CA LYS A 249 -54.45 42.60 32.31
C LYS A 249 -53.45 41.60 31.75
N LYS A 250 -52.56 42.11 30.90
CA LYS A 250 -51.26 41.53 30.53
C LYS A 250 -50.38 41.28 31.77
N ARG A 251 -49.86 40.05 31.90
CA ARG A 251 -48.51 39.68 32.41
C ARG A 251 -48.22 38.32 31.75
N GLY A 252 -47.15 38.06 30.99
CA GLY A 252 -45.81 38.62 31.05
C GLY A 252 -44.92 37.80 31.98
N ARG A 253 -44.61 36.54 31.63
CA ARG A 253 -43.22 36.04 31.45
C ARG A 253 -43.17 34.53 31.17
N PRO A 254 -42.14 34.07 30.44
CA PRO A 254 -42.03 32.72 29.90
C PRO A 254 -41.39 31.77 30.92
N ARG A 255 -41.89 30.53 30.99
CA ARG A 255 -41.08 29.44 31.53
C ARG A 255 -40.17 28.92 30.44
N LYS A 256 -38.87 29.14 30.66
CA LYS A 256 -37.77 28.40 30.04
C LYS A 256 -37.87 26.97 30.55
N ASP A 257 -38.21 26.03 29.69
CA ASP A 257 -37.92 24.62 29.94
C ASP A 257 -37.27 24.03 28.68
N THR A 258 -35.97 23.80 28.83
CA THR A 258 -35.17 22.68 28.30
C THR A 258 -35.16 22.48 26.78
N SER A 259 -34.23 23.21 26.14
CA SER A 259 -33.46 22.70 25.02
C SER A 259 -32.69 21.43 25.43
N LEU A 260 -33.20 20.26 25.03
CA LEU A 260 -32.40 19.04 24.92
C LEU A 260 -31.78 19.01 23.53
N LEU A 261 -30.63 19.69 23.40
CA LEU A 261 -29.70 19.47 22.30
C LEU A 261 -28.28 19.65 22.85
N THR A 262 -27.75 18.57 23.40
CA THR A 262 -26.31 18.34 23.53
C THR A 262 -26.00 17.06 22.79
N VAL A 263 -25.77 17.18 21.48
CA VAL A 263 -24.91 16.24 20.75
C VAL A 263 -23.66 17.05 20.41
N SER A 264 -22.77 17.14 21.39
CA SER A 264 -21.40 17.59 21.19
C SER A 264 -20.50 16.43 21.55
N GLY A 265 -19.90 15.86 20.52
CA GLY A 265 -18.98 14.74 20.59
C GLY A 265 -18.38 14.53 19.20
N LEU A 266 -17.78 15.60 18.67
CA LEU A 266 -16.82 15.50 17.57
C LEU A 266 -15.71 14.56 18.03
N GLN A 267 -15.74 13.33 17.55
CA GLN A 267 -14.59 12.45 17.59
C GLN A 267 -13.77 12.78 16.33
N GLN A 268 -12.72 13.58 16.53
CA GLN A 268 -11.70 13.81 15.51
C GLN A 268 -10.99 12.48 15.22
N PRO A 269 -10.78 12.09 13.95
CA PRO A 269 -9.73 11.14 13.63
C PRO A 269 -8.39 11.88 13.69
N SER A 270 -7.61 11.61 14.74
CA SER A 270 -6.19 11.96 14.80
C SER A 270 -5.47 11.30 13.63
N THR A 271 -5.10 12.10 12.64
CA THR A 271 -4.18 11.71 11.57
C THR A 271 -2.82 12.33 11.91
N GLU A 272 -2.03 11.64 12.73
CA GLU A 272 -0.59 11.91 12.85
C GLU A 272 0.14 10.88 11.99
N PHE A 273 0.28 11.21 10.70
CA PHE A 273 1.35 10.67 9.87
C PHE A 273 2.59 11.53 10.16
N ILE A 274 3.42 11.09 11.10
CA ILE A 274 4.81 11.56 11.18
C ILE A 274 5.64 10.53 10.42
N VAL A 275 5.91 10.83 9.15
CA VAL A 275 7.02 10.20 8.43
C VAL A 275 8.29 10.88 8.93
N GLN A 276 8.98 10.24 9.86
CA GLN A 276 10.39 10.55 10.15
C GLN A 276 11.22 10.07 8.96
N LEU A 277 11.52 10.99 8.04
CA LEU A 277 12.65 10.84 7.12
C LEU A 277 13.92 11.04 7.94
N GLU A 278 14.43 9.96 8.53
CA GLU A 278 15.83 9.90 8.94
C GLU A 278 16.68 9.91 7.68
N SER A 279 17.32 11.06 7.46
CA SER A 279 18.37 11.25 6.48
C SER A 279 19.63 10.58 7.01
N ASN A 280 19.91 9.36 6.55
CA ASN A 280 21.24 8.78 6.68
C ASN A 280 22.18 9.53 5.74
N GLU A 281 22.94 10.48 6.28
CA GLU A 281 24.20 10.94 5.69
C GLU A 281 25.16 9.75 5.67
N VAL A 282 25.26 9.06 4.53
CA VAL A 282 26.38 8.18 4.24
C VAL A 282 27.45 9.03 3.57
N ALA A 283 28.52 9.29 4.31
CA ALA A 283 29.75 9.85 3.78
C ALA A 283 30.29 8.95 2.64
N ALA A 284 30.39 9.52 1.45
CA ALA A 284 31.09 8.91 0.33
C ALA A 284 32.60 8.87 0.61
N PRO A 285 33.31 7.77 0.31
CA PRO A 285 34.76 7.80 0.21
C PRO A 285 35.15 8.49 -1.10
N GLU A 286 36.11 9.41 -1.00
CA GLU A 286 36.85 9.96 -2.12
C GLU A 286 37.64 8.84 -2.81
N ASP A 287 37.32 8.54 -4.06
CA ASP A 287 38.25 7.86 -4.98
C ASP A 287 38.45 8.78 -6.19
N GLU A 288 39.51 9.59 -6.08
CA GLU A 288 40.26 10.08 -7.24
C GLU A 288 40.97 8.90 -7.91
N LEU A 289 41.09 8.97 -9.24
CA LEU A 289 41.89 8.10 -10.15
C LEU A 289 41.12 7.02 -10.91
N ALA A 290 40.45 7.44 -11.99
CA ALA A 290 40.50 6.77 -13.30
C ALA A 290 39.75 7.61 -14.36
N GLU A 291 40.24 8.82 -14.65
CA GLU A 291 40.03 9.41 -15.97
C GLU A 291 41.04 8.77 -16.94
N GLU A 292 40.65 8.62 -18.21
CA GLU A 292 41.40 8.05 -19.34
C GLU A 292 41.32 6.52 -19.54
N LEU A 293 40.14 6.04 -19.94
CA LEU A 293 39.99 5.12 -21.08
C LEU A 293 38.49 4.91 -21.26
N PHE A 294 37.86 5.46 -22.30
CA PHE A 294 36.79 4.85 -23.10
C PHE A 294 36.24 5.94 -24.02
N ASP A 295 36.50 5.73 -25.30
CA ASP A 295 36.11 6.55 -26.45
C ASP A 295 34.61 6.83 -26.52
N ASP A 296 34.30 7.99 -27.11
CA ASP A 296 32.98 8.43 -27.57
C ASP A 296 32.27 7.34 -28.41
N GLN A 297 31.34 6.61 -27.80
CA GLN A 297 30.23 5.98 -28.51
C GLN A 297 28.93 6.37 -27.82
N ASP A 298 28.13 7.19 -28.50
CA ASP A 298 26.75 7.45 -28.12
C ASP A 298 25.98 6.13 -27.97
N PRO A 299 25.26 5.91 -26.86
CA PRO A 299 24.46 4.71 -26.70
C PRO A 299 23.30 4.72 -27.69
N TYR A 300 23.26 3.72 -28.58
CA TYR A 300 22.06 3.38 -29.35
C TYR A 300 20.97 2.93 -28.39
N ILE A 301 19.94 3.75 -28.22
CA ILE A 301 18.71 3.41 -27.50
C ILE A 301 17.74 2.82 -28.54
N PRO A 302 17.42 1.51 -28.52
CA PRO A 302 16.36 0.97 -29.35
C PRO A 302 15.02 1.52 -28.84
N GLU A 303 14.18 2.02 -29.73
CA GLU A 303 12.82 2.48 -29.43
C GLU A 303 12.01 1.35 -28.76
N THR A 304 11.73 1.53 -27.48
CA THR A 304 10.95 0.62 -26.62
C THR A 304 9.45 0.57 -26.95
N ASP A 305 9.01 1.27 -27.98
CA ASP A 305 7.58 1.45 -28.29
C ASP A 305 6.98 0.28 -29.09
N GLU A 306 7.78 -0.52 -29.81
CA GLU A 306 7.28 -1.70 -30.54
C GLU A 306 6.98 -2.89 -29.61
N TYR A 307 7.78 -3.11 -28.56
CA TYR A 307 7.59 -4.27 -27.66
C TYR A 307 6.35 -4.16 -26.74
N LEU A 308 5.87 -2.95 -26.47
CA LEU A 308 4.65 -2.74 -25.68
C LEU A 308 3.37 -2.91 -26.51
N GLN A 309 3.43 -2.76 -27.84
CA GLN A 309 2.29 -3.00 -28.72
C GLN A 309 2.05 -4.50 -28.96
N ASP A 310 3.10 -5.30 -29.06
CA ASP A 310 2.96 -6.75 -29.26
C ASP A 310 2.40 -7.46 -28.01
N LEU A 311 2.80 -7.03 -26.81
CA LEU A 311 2.27 -7.58 -25.55
C LEU A 311 0.79 -7.23 -25.31
N GLN A 312 0.28 -6.12 -25.85
CA GLN A 312 -1.14 -5.77 -25.76
C GLN A 312 -2.02 -6.51 -26.79
N GLN A 313 -1.45 -6.95 -27.93
CA GLN A 313 -2.19 -7.74 -28.91
C GLN A 313 -2.31 -9.21 -28.52
N GLU A 314 -1.30 -9.77 -27.85
CA GLU A 314 -1.31 -11.19 -27.42
C GLU A 314 -2.34 -11.45 -26.29
N GLU A 315 -2.57 -10.47 -25.39
CA GLU A 315 -3.55 -10.57 -24.29
C GLU A 315 -5.02 -10.45 -24.77
N GLN A 316 -5.26 -9.92 -25.98
CA GLN A 316 -6.59 -9.86 -26.59
C GLN A 316 -6.97 -11.15 -27.34
N THR A 317 -6.02 -11.86 -27.94
CA THR A 317 -6.32 -13.11 -28.67
C THR A 317 -6.65 -14.29 -27.75
N ASP A 318 -6.12 -14.32 -26.53
CA ASP A 318 -6.39 -15.39 -25.56
C ASP A 318 -7.77 -15.28 -24.90
N ASN A 319 -8.33 -14.08 -24.79
CA ASN A 319 -9.69 -13.90 -24.26
C ASN A 319 -10.78 -14.30 -25.27
N ASP A 320 -10.55 -14.11 -26.57
CA ASP A 320 -11.52 -14.48 -27.61
C ASP A 320 -11.58 -16.00 -27.82
N GLN A 321 -10.48 -16.75 -27.62
CA GLN A 321 -10.49 -18.22 -27.71
C GLN A 321 -11.13 -18.93 -26.51
N GLN A 322 -11.28 -18.27 -25.36
CA GLN A 322 -11.99 -18.83 -24.20
C GLN A 322 -13.51 -18.66 -24.27
N LEU A 323 -14.00 -17.72 -25.08
CA LEU A 323 -15.44 -17.50 -25.28
C LEU A 323 -16.07 -18.44 -26.32
N GLU A 324 -15.28 -19.00 -27.24
CA GLU A 324 -15.78 -19.90 -28.29
C GLU A 324 -15.91 -21.38 -27.83
N ASN A 325 -15.25 -21.75 -26.72
CA ASN A 325 -15.26 -23.12 -26.20
C ASN A 325 -16.33 -23.39 -25.09
N GLN A 326 -17.25 -22.45 -24.84
CA GLN A 326 -18.29 -22.61 -23.80
C GLN A 326 -19.73 -22.73 -24.34
N SER A 327 -19.94 -22.82 -25.65
CA SER A 327 -21.29 -22.86 -26.26
C SER A 327 -21.76 -24.21 -26.80
N GLU A 328 -21.03 -25.31 -26.60
CA GLU A 328 -21.46 -26.65 -27.01
C GLU A 328 -21.49 -27.62 -25.83
N ASP A 329 -22.56 -27.60 -25.04
CA ASP A 329 -22.99 -28.75 -24.24
C ASP A 329 -24.46 -28.54 -23.79
N GLU A 330 -25.39 -28.72 -24.72
CA GLU A 330 -26.80 -29.01 -24.41
C GLU A 330 -27.00 -30.54 -24.33
N PRO A 331 -27.51 -31.10 -23.23
CA PRO A 331 -27.85 -32.52 -23.19
C PRO A 331 -29.29 -32.74 -23.70
N GLU A 332 -29.42 -33.43 -24.84
CA GLU A 332 -30.68 -34.07 -25.25
C GLU A 332 -31.11 -35.11 -24.20
N GLN A 333 -32.16 -34.79 -23.44
CA GLN A 333 -32.90 -35.76 -22.63
C GLN A 333 -33.80 -36.60 -23.54
N ALA A 334 -33.43 -37.87 -23.72
CA ALA A 334 -34.31 -38.88 -24.29
C ALA A 334 -35.31 -39.36 -23.22
N ASP A 335 -36.56 -38.87 -23.32
CA ASP A 335 -37.69 -39.46 -22.60
C ASP A 335 -38.12 -40.78 -23.27
N LYS A 336 -38.01 -41.86 -22.49
CA LYS A 336 -38.79 -43.09 -22.68
C LYS A 336 -40.01 -43.00 -21.77
N ILE A 337 -41.20 -42.90 -22.36
CA ILE A 337 -42.38 -43.77 -22.20
C ILE A 337 -43.36 -43.44 -23.32
#